data_AF-A0A7C4YRY8-F1
#
_entry.id   AF-A0A7C4YRY8-F1
#
_cell.length_a   1.000
_cell.length_b   1.000
_cell.length_c   1.000
_cell.angle_alpha   90.00
_cell.angle_beta   90.00
_cell.angle_gamma   90.00
#
_symmetry.space_group_name_H-M   'P 1'
#
loop_
_entity.id
_entity.type
_entity.pdbx_description
1 polymer ?
#
loop_
_entity_poly.entity_id
_entity_poly.type
_entity_poly.pdbx_seq_one_letter_code
_entity_poly.pdbx_strand_id
1 'polypeptide(L)'
;MNMGWVYGGELSKEDLENLISSFQGLKILSWDLERLDFPSGVDLRFTGCAFAKNLEIRWEAISPGGPFQVLVLSDSELKGLPITPIPGSWERRECTIMISEQAKRRFGSQFGIPSEREDGVINFRCQVFLRDGIVTFVSSRGADSGQKS
;
A
#
# COMPACT_ATOMS: atom_id res chain seq x y z
N MET A 1 -6.00 -17.21 13.21
CA MET A 1 -5.72 -16.72 11.84
C MET A 1 -6.60 -15.51 11.60
N ASN A 2 -6.04 -14.43 11.05
CA ASN A 2 -6.83 -13.25 10.72
C ASN A 2 -7.25 -13.36 9.25
N MET A 3 -8.53 -13.11 8.97
CA MET A 3 -9.04 -13.14 7.59
C MET A 3 -8.48 -11.95 6.80
N GLY A 4 -8.01 -12.22 5.58
CA GLY A 4 -7.59 -11.20 4.62
C GLY A 4 -8.62 -11.04 3.52
N TRP A 5 -8.72 -9.84 2.95
CA TRP A 5 -9.62 -9.57 1.83
C TRP A 5 -8.82 -8.99 0.67
N VAL A 6 -8.92 -9.66 -0.49
CA VAL A 6 -8.19 -9.29 -1.69
C VAL A 6 -9.17 -9.06 -2.83
N TYR A 7 -9.05 -7.92 -3.51
CA TYR A 7 -9.88 -7.55 -4.64
C TYR A 7 -8.99 -7.20 -5.82
N GLY A 8 -9.46 -7.48 -7.03
CA GLY A 8 -8.71 -7.19 -8.25
C GLY A 8 -9.64 -6.92 -9.42
N GLY A 9 -9.12 -6.13 -10.36
CA GLY A 9 -9.81 -5.79 -11.60
C GLY A 9 -9.04 -4.73 -12.37
N GLU A 10 -9.63 -4.30 -13.48
CA GLU A 10 -9.13 -3.19 -14.27
C GLU A 10 -9.99 -1.96 -14.01
N LEU A 11 -9.35 -0.80 -13.83
CA LEU A 11 -10.02 0.48 -13.61
C LEU A 11 -9.54 1.52 -14.62
N SER A 12 -10.45 2.41 -15.02
CA SER A 12 -10.06 3.64 -15.67
C SER A 12 -9.25 4.52 -14.71
N LYS A 13 -8.55 5.53 -15.24
CA LYS A 13 -7.85 6.51 -14.42
C LYS A 13 -8.80 7.17 -13.42
N GLU A 14 -9.96 7.63 -13.89
CA GLU A 14 -10.98 8.30 -13.07
C GLU A 14 -11.51 7.38 -11.96
N ASP A 15 -11.81 6.11 -12.29
CA ASP A 15 -12.30 5.15 -11.29
C ASP A 15 -11.24 4.83 -10.22
N LEU A 16 -9.96 4.74 -10.61
CA LEU A 16 -8.88 4.54 -9.65
C LEU A 16 -8.65 5.78 -8.76
N GLU A 17 -8.74 6.99 -9.32
CA GLU A 17 -8.68 8.24 -8.55
C GLU A 17 -9.83 8.33 -7.54
N ASN A 18 -11.04 7.98 -7.97
CA ASN A 18 -12.22 7.93 -7.12
C ASN A 18 -12.09 6.85 -6.03
N LEU A 19 -11.60 5.66 -6.38
CA LEU A 19 -11.34 4.58 -5.43
C LEU A 19 -10.35 5.01 -4.35
N ILE A 20 -9.21 5.59 -4.73
CA ILE A 20 -8.19 6.06 -3.77
C ILE A 20 -8.77 7.17 -2.88
N SER A 21 -9.49 8.12 -3.49
CA SER A 21 -10.09 9.25 -2.76
C SER A 21 -11.21 8.85 -1.80
N SER A 22 -11.81 7.67 -1.99
CA SER A 22 -12.83 7.14 -1.07
C SER A 22 -12.27 6.75 0.30
N PHE A 23 -10.95 6.66 0.45
CA PHE A 23 -10.28 6.32 1.70
C PHE A 23 -9.47 7.51 2.25
N GLN A 24 -9.54 7.70 3.57
CA GLN A 24 -8.81 8.76 4.25
C GLN A 24 -7.42 8.31 4.72
N GLY A 25 -6.46 9.24 4.72
CA GLY A 25 -5.15 9.02 5.33
C GLY A 25 -4.21 8.09 4.55
N LEU A 26 -4.54 7.78 3.29
CA LEU A 26 -3.64 7.01 2.42
C LEU A 26 -2.37 7.83 2.13
N LYS A 27 -1.22 7.19 2.31
CA LYS A 27 0.05 7.66 1.75
C LYS A 27 0.19 7.09 0.36
N ILE A 28 0.46 7.95 -0.62
CA ILE A 28 0.62 7.54 -2.01
C ILE A 28 2.10 7.54 -2.36
N LEU A 29 2.59 6.43 -2.91
CA LEU A 29 3.86 6.31 -3.58
C LEU A 29 3.56 6.01 -5.05
N SER A 30 4.01 6.88 -5.95
CA SER A 30 3.68 6.80 -7.38
C SER A 30 4.96 6.92 -8.20
N TRP A 31 5.13 6.09 -9.22
CA TRP A 31 6.35 6.07 -10.02
C TRP A 31 6.16 5.71 -11.49
N ASP A 32 7.13 6.15 -12.28
CA ASP A 32 7.39 5.76 -13.65
C ASP A 32 8.92 5.69 -13.86
N LEU A 33 9.39 5.68 -15.12
CA LEU A 33 10.82 5.63 -15.43
C LEU A 33 11.58 6.90 -15.02
N GLU A 34 10.91 8.04 -14.94
CA GLU A 34 11.54 9.34 -14.68
C GLU A 34 11.50 9.72 -13.20
N ARG A 35 10.44 9.30 -12.49
CA ARG A 35 10.12 9.81 -11.17
C ARG A 35 9.61 8.73 -10.22
N LEU A 36 10.05 8.82 -8.97
CA LEU A 36 9.52 8.06 -7.83
C LEU A 36 9.43 8.99 -6.63
N ASP A 37 8.22 9.29 -6.17
CA ASP A 37 8.00 10.12 -4.99
C ASP A 37 6.61 9.95 -4.36
N PHE A 38 6.38 10.72 -3.29
CA PHE A 38 5.12 10.80 -2.57
C PHE A 38 4.40 12.10 -2.94
N PRO A 39 3.47 12.08 -3.92
CA PRO A 39 2.73 13.26 -4.31
C PRO A 39 1.83 13.76 -3.16
N SER A 40 1.54 15.06 -3.15
CA SER A 40 0.64 15.69 -2.16
C SER A 40 -0.84 15.40 -2.38
N GLY A 41 -1.19 14.76 -3.50
CA GLY A 41 -2.54 14.35 -3.86
C GLY A 41 -2.52 13.09 -4.72
N VAL A 42 -3.64 12.80 -5.40
CA VAL A 42 -3.74 11.65 -6.30
C VAL A 42 -3.07 11.99 -7.64
N ASP A 43 -1.81 11.61 -7.78
CA ASP A 43 -1.03 11.71 -9.03
C ASP A 43 -0.68 10.29 -9.50
N LEU A 44 -1.52 9.74 -10.37
CA LEU A 44 -1.38 8.37 -10.88
C LEU A 44 -0.37 8.32 -12.02
N ARG A 45 0.83 7.81 -11.74
CA ARG A 45 1.84 7.43 -12.73
C ARG A 45 1.66 5.98 -13.16
N PHE A 46 2.59 5.51 -13.98
CA PHE A 46 2.53 4.17 -14.59
C PHE A 46 2.37 3.06 -13.55
N THR A 47 2.99 3.18 -12.38
CA THR A 47 2.83 2.22 -11.29
C THR A 47 2.73 2.97 -9.96
N GLY A 48 2.07 2.36 -8.98
CA GLY A 48 2.03 2.96 -7.66
C GLY A 48 1.34 2.12 -6.62
N CYS A 49 1.39 2.63 -5.39
CA CYS A 49 0.55 2.15 -4.33
C CYS A 49 0.08 3.29 -3.41
N ALA A 50 -1.11 3.10 -2.85
CA ALA A 50 -1.69 3.96 -1.83
C ALA A 50 -1.98 3.09 -0.61
N PHE A 51 -1.42 3.43 0.54
CA PHE A 51 -1.50 2.56 1.71
C PHE A 51 -1.74 3.32 3.02
N ALA A 52 -2.40 2.62 3.93
CA ALA A 52 -2.61 3.01 5.31
C ALA A 52 -2.52 1.75 6.20
N LYS A 53 -2.78 1.93 7.50
CA LYS A 53 -2.63 0.87 8.51
C LYS A 53 -3.37 -0.43 8.19
N ASN A 54 -4.54 -0.34 7.55
CA ASN A 54 -5.47 -1.46 7.32
C ASN A 54 -5.73 -1.76 5.83
N LEU A 55 -5.13 -1.00 4.91
CA LEU A 55 -5.45 -1.06 3.49
C LEU A 55 -4.22 -0.75 2.63
N GLU A 56 -4.09 -1.44 1.50
CA GLU A 56 -3.20 -1.05 0.41
C GLU A 56 -3.93 -1.22 -0.91
N ILE A 57 -3.78 -0.24 -1.78
CA ILE A 57 -4.21 -0.24 -3.17
C ILE A 57 -2.94 -0.21 -4.01
N ARG A 58 -2.82 -1.10 -4.99
CA ARG A 58 -1.72 -1.12 -5.95
C ARG A 58 -2.29 -0.94 -7.34
N TRP A 59 -1.53 -0.28 -8.21
CA TRP A 59 -1.88 -0.17 -9.60
C TRP A 59 -0.66 -0.28 -10.50
N GLU A 60 -0.91 -0.75 -11.72
CA GLU A 60 0.01 -0.71 -12.85
C GLU A 60 -0.80 -0.40 -14.12
N ALA A 61 -0.38 0.59 -14.89
CA ALA A 61 -0.99 0.93 -16.17
C ALA A 61 -0.69 -0.19 -17.17
N ILE A 62 -1.72 -0.67 -17.87
CA ILE A 62 -1.56 -1.71 -18.90
C ILE A 62 -0.81 -1.15 -20.12
N SER A 63 -1.03 0.14 -20.41
CA SER A 63 -0.36 0.87 -21.47
C SER A 63 -0.37 2.38 -21.16
N PRO A 64 0.49 3.19 -21.80
CA PRO A 64 0.47 4.64 -21.64
C PRO A 64 -0.91 5.22 -22.00
N GLY A 65 -1.56 5.89 -21.04
CA GLY A 65 -2.91 6.45 -21.21
C GLY A 65 -4.05 5.42 -21.18
N GLY A 66 -3.74 4.14 -20.96
CA GLY A 66 -4.72 3.05 -20.86
C GLY A 66 -5.27 2.87 -19.43
N PRO A 67 -6.07 1.81 -19.22
CA PRO A 67 -6.56 1.43 -17.90
C PRO A 67 -5.44 0.89 -17.01
N PHE A 68 -5.75 0.79 -15.73
CA PHE A 68 -4.87 0.27 -14.69
C PHE A 68 -5.34 -1.12 -14.25
N GLN A 69 -4.41 -2.05 -14.14
CA GLN A 69 -4.62 -3.26 -13.35
C GLN A 69 -4.48 -2.87 -11.86
N VAL A 70 -5.52 -3.17 -11.07
CA VAL A 70 -5.63 -2.72 -9.68
C VAL A 70 -5.78 -3.91 -8.74
N LEU A 71 -5.09 -3.84 -7.60
CA LEU A 71 -5.20 -4.79 -6.50
C LEU A 71 -5.49 -4.04 -5.20
N VAL A 72 -6.44 -4.53 -4.40
CA VAL A 72 -6.75 -3.98 -3.08
C VAL A 72 -6.56 -5.07 -2.01
N LEU A 73 -5.74 -4.78 -1.00
CA LEU A 73 -5.38 -5.66 0.11
C LEU A 73 -5.89 -5.07 1.43
N SER A 74 -6.98 -5.62 1.95
CA SER A 74 -7.70 -5.08 3.11
C SER A 74 -7.72 -6.04 4.29
N ASP A 75 -7.64 -5.47 5.50
CA ASP A 75 -7.78 -6.20 6.76
C ASP A 75 -9.24 -6.55 7.10
N SER A 76 -10.20 -5.94 6.41
CA SER A 76 -11.65 -6.11 6.58
C SER A 76 -12.38 -6.19 5.24
N GLU A 77 -13.59 -6.73 5.25
CA GLU A 77 -14.46 -6.76 4.06
C GLU A 77 -14.76 -5.32 3.60
N LEU A 78 -14.70 -5.11 2.29
CA LEU A 78 -15.04 -3.85 1.63
C LEU A 78 -16.21 -4.12 0.68
N LYS A 79 -17.22 -3.25 0.71
CA LYS A 79 -18.44 -3.39 -0.09
C LYS A 79 -18.53 -2.25 -1.10
N GLY A 80 -19.12 -2.53 -2.26
CA GLY A 80 -19.34 -1.53 -3.30
C GLY A 80 -18.07 -1.07 -4.03
N LEU A 81 -17.01 -1.88 -4.04
CA LEU A 81 -15.82 -1.58 -4.82
C LEU A 81 -16.10 -1.74 -6.33
N PRO A 82 -15.48 -0.94 -7.20
CA PRO A 82 -15.57 -1.09 -8.66
C PRO A 82 -14.73 -2.28 -9.20
N ILE A 83 -14.33 -3.20 -8.33
CA ILE A 83 -13.50 -4.38 -8.62
C ILE A 83 -14.01 -5.57 -7.82
N THR A 84 -13.65 -6.77 -8.24
CA THR A 84 -14.22 -8.01 -7.69
C THR A 84 -13.31 -8.66 -6.66
N PRO A 85 -13.86 -9.37 -5.65
CA PRO A 85 -13.06 -10.21 -4.77
C PRO A 85 -12.30 -11.27 -5.58
N ILE A 86 -11.00 -11.44 -5.30
CA ILE A 86 -10.21 -12.50 -5.91
C ILE A 86 -10.55 -13.83 -5.21
N PRO A 87 -11.02 -14.86 -5.94
CA PRO A 87 -11.42 -16.13 -5.34
C PRO A 87 -10.28 -16.81 -4.56
N GLY A 88 -10.62 -17.55 -3.50
CA GLY A 88 -9.67 -18.33 -2.70
C GLY A 88 -9.82 -18.05 -1.21
N SER A 89 -9.16 -18.87 -0.39
CA SER A 89 -9.14 -18.68 1.06
C SER A 89 -8.01 -17.74 1.42
N TRP A 90 -8.33 -16.55 1.91
CA TRP A 90 -7.36 -15.51 2.22
C TRP A 90 -7.13 -15.36 3.73
N GLU A 91 -5.87 -15.53 4.13
CA GLU A 91 -5.40 -15.24 5.48
C GLU A 91 -4.43 -14.06 5.45
N ARG A 92 -4.31 -13.36 6.57
CA ARG A 92 -3.27 -12.35 6.79
C ARG A 92 -2.50 -12.56 8.07
N ARG A 93 -1.22 -12.19 8.03
CA ARG A 93 -0.31 -12.20 9.18
C ARG A 93 0.46 -10.88 9.23
N GLU A 94 0.48 -10.27 10.40
CA GLU A 94 1.32 -9.09 10.60
C GLU A 94 2.78 -9.50 10.60
N CYS A 95 3.62 -8.72 9.91
CA CYS A 95 5.06 -8.79 10.07
C CYS A 95 5.63 -7.37 10.15
N THR A 96 6.83 -7.29 10.69
CA THR A 96 7.56 -6.02 10.81
C THR A 96 8.89 -6.18 10.10
N ILE A 97 9.23 -5.21 9.27
CA ILE A 97 10.54 -5.13 8.62
C ILE A 97 11.30 -3.92 9.16
N MET A 98 12.62 -4.05 9.27
CA MET A 98 13.48 -2.94 9.63
C MET A 98 13.79 -2.11 8.38
N ILE A 99 13.57 -0.80 8.47
CA ILE A 99 13.99 0.13 7.41
C ILE A 99 15.49 0.41 7.56
N SER A 100 16.25 0.31 6.46
CA SER A 100 17.67 0.66 6.46
C SER A 100 17.88 2.16 6.68
N GLU A 101 19.03 2.55 7.25
CA GLU A 101 19.38 3.97 7.46
C GLU A 101 19.33 4.82 6.20
N GLN A 102 19.75 4.26 5.05
CA GLN A 102 19.70 4.96 3.77
C GLN A 102 18.25 5.26 3.35
N ALA A 103 17.34 4.29 3.51
CA ALA A 103 15.93 4.48 3.21
C ALA A 103 15.27 5.46 4.20
N LYS A 104 15.66 5.44 5.48
CA LYS A 104 15.23 6.44 6.47
C LYS A 104 15.64 7.85 6.08
N ARG A 105 16.89 8.07 5.66
CA ARG A 105 17.36 9.40 5.22
C ARG A 105 16.62 9.91 3.99
N ARG A 106 16.28 9.01 3.06
CA ARG A 106 15.60 9.36 1.80
C ARG A 106 14.10 9.57 1.96
N PHE A 107 13.43 8.75 2.77
CA PHE A 107 11.96 8.67 2.81
C PHE A 107 11.36 8.94 4.21
N GLY A 108 12.19 9.23 5.22
CA GLY A 108 11.76 9.35 6.61
C GLY A 108 10.70 10.42 6.84
N SER A 109 10.85 11.60 6.21
CA SER A 109 9.90 12.70 6.37
C SER A 109 8.51 12.35 5.87
N GLN A 110 8.40 11.60 4.77
CA GLN A 110 7.13 11.12 4.22
C GLN A 110 6.44 10.12 5.15
N PHE A 111 7.22 9.43 5.98
CA PHE A 111 6.71 8.54 7.02
C PHE A 111 6.45 9.23 8.37
N GLY A 112 6.71 10.54 8.50
CA GLY A 112 6.62 11.26 9.78
C GLY A 112 7.71 10.86 10.76
N ILE A 113 8.82 10.33 10.26
CA ILE A 113 9.98 9.94 11.04
C ILE A 113 10.89 11.17 11.21
N PRO A 114 11.18 11.59 12.46
CA PRO A 114 12.14 12.66 12.71
C PRO A 114 13.54 12.28 12.20
N SER A 115 14.22 13.21 11.54
CA SER A 115 15.59 13.05 11.05
C SER A 115 16.62 12.85 12.17
N GLU A 116 16.29 13.24 13.41
CA GLU A 116 17.22 13.32 14.55
C GLU A 116 17.20 12.08 15.48
N ARG A 117 16.41 11.04 15.20
CA ARG A 117 16.52 9.79 15.96
C ARG A 117 17.75 9.02 15.47
N GLU A 118 18.92 9.35 16.02
CA GLU A 118 20.19 8.66 15.72
C GLU A 118 20.18 7.17 16.09
N ASP A 119 19.33 6.73 17.03
CA ASP A 119 19.40 5.38 17.61
C ASP A 119 18.11 4.54 17.53
N GLY A 120 17.15 4.92 16.68
CA GLY A 120 15.85 4.24 16.60
C GLY A 120 15.76 3.21 15.48
N VAL A 121 15.63 1.91 15.77
CA VAL A 121 15.13 0.94 14.78
C VAL A 121 13.73 1.35 14.35
N ILE A 122 13.54 1.59 13.06
CA ILE A 122 12.22 1.93 12.53
C ILE A 122 11.63 0.68 11.92
N ASN A 123 10.53 0.31 12.55
CA ASN A 123 9.73 -0.83 12.19
C ASN A 123 8.68 -0.37 11.18
N PHE A 124 8.78 -0.89 9.97
CA PHE A 124 7.73 -0.75 8.98
C PHE A 124 6.79 -1.94 9.10
N ARG A 125 5.52 -1.65 9.36
CA ARG A 125 4.51 -2.67 9.51
C ARG A 125 4.07 -3.14 8.12
N CYS A 126 3.94 -4.44 7.98
CA CYS A 126 3.43 -5.09 6.80
C CYS A 126 2.36 -6.12 7.18
N GLN A 127 1.50 -6.46 6.22
CA GLN A 127 0.60 -7.61 6.31
C GLN A 127 0.94 -8.60 5.20
N VAL A 128 1.27 -9.83 5.56
CA VAL A 128 1.49 -10.91 4.61
C VAL A 128 0.16 -11.58 4.34
N PHE A 129 -0.31 -11.53 3.09
CA PHE A 129 -1.51 -12.21 2.62
C PHE A 129 -1.14 -13.57 2.05
N LEU A 130 -1.83 -14.59 2.54
CA LEU A 130 -1.69 -15.97 2.09
C LEU A 130 -2.97 -16.40 1.38
N ARG A 131 -2.84 -17.00 0.20
CA ARG A 131 -3.92 -17.64 -0.53
C ARG A 131 -3.78 -19.14 -0.39
N ASP A 132 -4.77 -19.80 0.21
CA ASP A 132 -4.79 -21.25 0.40
C ASP A 132 -3.48 -21.78 1.05
N GLY A 133 -2.96 -21.02 2.03
CA GLY A 133 -1.73 -21.33 2.77
C GLY A 133 -0.43 -20.85 2.12
N ILE A 134 -0.47 -20.29 0.91
CA ILE A 134 0.72 -19.82 0.15
C ILE A 134 0.86 -18.30 0.27
N VAL A 135 2.02 -17.83 0.73
CA VAL A 135 2.35 -16.40 0.74
C VAL A 135 2.27 -15.84 -0.68
N THR A 136 1.36 -14.89 -0.89
CA THR A 136 1.08 -14.32 -2.22
C THR A 136 1.42 -12.84 -2.28
N PHE A 137 1.07 -12.07 -1.24
CA PHE A 137 1.38 -10.63 -1.18
C PHE A 137 1.98 -10.23 0.16
N VAL A 138 2.94 -9.31 0.13
CA VAL A 138 3.42 -8.59 1.30
C VAL A 138 2.93 -7.16 1.19
N SER A 139 2.03 -6.74 2.06
CA SER A 139 1.33 -5.48 1.99
C SER A 139 1.93 -4.42 2.90
N SER A 140 2.27 -3.26 2.35
CA SER A 140 2.83 -2.13 3.11
C SER A 140 1.74 -1.47 3.96
N ARG A 141 1.99 -1.26 5.28
CA ARG A 141 1.03 -0.59 6.19
C ARG A 141 1.53 0.72 6.78
N GLY A 142 2.80 1.05 6.59
CA GLY A 142 3.41 2.28 7.07
C GLY A 142 4.40 2.07 8.22
N ALA A 143 5.15 3.13 8.53
CA ALA A 143 6.08 3.13 9.65
C ALA A 143 5.33 3.29 10.97
N ASP A 144 5.76 2.53 11.96
CA ASP A 144 5.41 2.78 13.35
C ASP A 144 6.56 3.54 14.00
N SER A 145 6.30 4.79 14.39
CA SER A 145 7.19 5.45 15.33
C SER A 145 6.93 4.79 16.67
N GLY A 146 7.73 3.79 17.05
CA GLY A 146 7.67 3.21 18.38
C GLY A 146 7.76 4.33 19.42
N GLN A 147 6.59 4.76 19.92
CA GLN A 147 6.46 5.47 21.16
C GLN A 147 6.38 4.36 22.19
N LYS A 148 7.49 4.15 22.90
CA LYS A 148 7.39 3.54 24.22
C LYS A 148 6.46 4.43 25.03
N SER A 149 5.26 3.91 25.32
CA SER A 149 4.39 4.44 26.37
C SER A 149 5.08 4.29 27.71
#